data_AF-A0A559GFR8-F1
#
_entry.id   AF-A0A559GFR8-F1
#
_cell.length_a   1.000
_cell.length_b   1.000
_cell.length_c   1.000
_cell.angle_alpha   90.00
_cell.angle_beta   90.00
_cell.angle_gamma   90.00
#
_symmetry.space_group_name_H-M   'P 1'
#
loop_
_entity.id
_entity.type
_entity.pdbx_description
1 polymer ?
#
loop_
_entity_poly.entity_id
_entity_poly.type
_entity_poly.pdbx_seq_one_letter_code
_entity_poly.pdbx_strand_id
1 'polypeptide(L)'
;MTRERVLKLPVLEIFGPTFQGEGRAIGQKTMFVRTAGCDYHCDWCDSAFTWDGSEKPTRMTADEVIAELDKLGSYDYVTLSGGNPAILAANMAELVTKLKERGVTLAVETQGSRWQNWLKDIDQVTLSPKPPSSKMEVNFETLD
;
A
#
# COMPACT_ATOMS: atom_id res chain seq x y z
N MET A 1 -14.03 14.57 -26.95
CA MET A 1 -13.48 13.25 -26.58
C MET A 1 -12.46 13.47 -25.47
N THR A 2 -12.86 13.30 -24.22
CA THR A 2 -11.95 13.30 -23.07
C THR A 2 -11.08 12.05 -23.18
N ARG A 3 -9.75 12.22 -23.26
CA ARG A 3 -8.82 11.09 -23.17
C ARG A 3 -8.96 10.49 -21.78
N GLU A 4 -9.42 9.25 -21.69
CA GLU A 4 -9.50 8.52 -20.44
C GLU A 4 -8.06 8.25 -19.95
N ARG A 5 -7.75 8.72 -18.74
CA ARG A 5 -6.40 8.60 -18.18
C ARG A 5 -6.23 7.19 -17.64
N VAL A 6 -5.30 6.43 -18.22
CA VAL A 6 -4.89 5.14 -17.67
C VAL A 6 -4.24 5.36 -16.29
N LEU A 7 -4.84 4.79 -15.25
CA LEU A 7 -4.33 4.85 -13.88
C LEU A 7 -3.18 3.85 -13.72
N LYS A 8 -2.14 4.26 -13.00
CA LYS A 8 -0.95 3.44 -12.77
C LYS A 8 -0.38 3.67 -11.37
N LEU A 9 -0.02 2.57 -10.73
CA LEU A 9 0.67 2.46 -9.46
C LEU A 9 2.19 2.46 -9.66
N PRO A 10 2.95 3.19 -8.84
CA PRO A 10 4.40 3.05 -8.79
C PRO A 10 4.75 1.88 -7.87
N VAL A 11 5.04 0.71 -8.43
CA VAL A 11 5.30 -0.51 -7.68
C VAL A 11 6.80 -0.77 -7.60
N LEU A 12 7.31 -1.07 -6.40
CA LEU A 12 8.69 -1.49 -6.18
C LEU A 12 8.79 -3.00 -6.03
N GLU A 13 7.94 -3.59 -5.20
CA GLU A 13 7.98 -5.02 -4.92
C GLU A 13 6.59 -5.64 -4.96
N ILE A 14 6.50 -6.84 -5.52
CA ILE A 14 5.36 -7.74 -5.37
C ILE A 14 5.94 -9.10 -4.99
N PHE A 15 5.58 -9.63 -3.82
CA PHE A 15 6.18 -10.86 -3.32
C PHE A 15 5.25 -11.64 -2.39
N GLY A 16 5.57 -12.92 -2.22
CA GLY A 16 4.85 -13.87 -1.39
C GLY A 16 4.69 -15.23 -2.10
N PRO A 17 3.96 -16.19 -1.51
CA PRO A 17 3.33 -16.09 -0.19
C PRO A 17 4.37 -15.94 0.92
N THR A 18 4.13 -15.03 1.85
CA THR A 18 4.90 -14.88 3.09
C THR A 18 3.93 -14.75 4.26
N PHE A 19 4.43 -14.45 5.46
CA PHE A 19 3.62 -14.15 6.64
C PHE A 19 3.72 -12.67 7.00
N GLN A 20 2.59 -12.05 7.36
CA GLN A 20 2.57 -10.72 7.98
C GLN A 20 3.39 -10.80 9.29
N GLY A 21 4.41 -9.96 9.40
CA GLY A 21 5.34 -9.95 10.53
C GLY A 21 4.89 -9.07 11.69
N GLU A 22 3.88 -8.22 11.50
CA GLU A 22 3.56 -7.13 12.42
C GLU A 22 2.07 -6.98 12.72
N GLY A 23 1.77 -6.20 13.76
CA GLY A 23 0.43 -5.73 14.08
C GLY A 23 -0.56 -6.84 14.43
N ARG A 24 -1.84 -6.57 14.17
CA ARG A 24 -2.95 -7.46 14.54
C ARG A 24 -2.99 -8.77 13.73
N ALA A 25 -2.49 -8.74 12.50
CA ALA A 25 -2.48 -9.87 11.58
C ALA A 25 -1.16 -10.66 11.58
N ILE A 26 -0.31 -10.50 12.61
CA ILE A 26 0.94 -11.25 12.70
C ILE A 26 0.72 -12.77 12.52
N GLY A 27 1.50 -13.39 11.65
CA GLY A 27 1.37 -14.81 11.28
C GLY A 27 0.35 -15.10 10.18
N GLN A 28 -0.40 -14.12 9.68
CA GLN A 28 -1.30 -14.29 8.54
C GLN A 28 -0.51 -14.52 7.24
N LYS A 29 -0.82 -15.58 6.51
CA LYS A 29 -0.26 -15.79 5.16
C LYS A 29 -0.78 -14.71 4.22
N THR A 30 0.09 -13.99 3.53
CA THR A 30 -0.25 -12.84 2.69
C THR A 30 0.69 -12.73 1.49
N MET A 31 0.20 -12.13 0.41
CA MET A 31 1.06 -11.48 -0.58
C MET A 31 1.31 -10.03 -0.16
N PHE A 32 2.40 -9.42 -0.61
CA PHE A 32 2.68 -8.00 -0.42
C PHE A 32 2.74 -7.28 -1.76
N VAL A 33 2.16 -6.09 -1.80
CA VAL A 33 2.37 -5.09 -2.86
C VAL A 33 2.97 -3.85 -2.20
N ARG A 34 4.25 -3.59 -2.46
CA ARG A 34 4.97 -2.42 -1.95
C ARG A 34 5.04 -1.34 -3.02
N THR A 35 4.42 -0.19 -2.77
CA THR A 35 4.47 0.96 -3.68
C THR A 35 5.64 1.91 -3.37
N ALA A 36 5.86 2.89 -4.24
CA ALA A 36 6.81 3.97 -4.02
C ALA A 36 6.10 5.30 -3.74
N GLY A 37 6.85 6.21 -3.13
CA GLY A 37 6.43 7.54 -2.72
C GLY A 37 5.94 7.54 -1.27
N CYS A 38 6.39 8.49 -0.47
CA CYS A 38 5.87 8.71 0.87
C CYS A 38 5.80 10.21 1.11
N ASP A 39 4.77 10.68 1.79
CA ASP A 39 4.67 12.07 2.24
C ASP A 39 5.41 12.31 3.57
N TYR A 40 5.98 11.26 4.18
CA TYR A 40 6.86 11.30 5.34
C TYR A 40 8.27 10.80 4.97
N HIS A 41 9.27 11.32 5.66
CA HIS A 41 10.69 10.96 5.49
C HIS A 41 11.30 10.65 6.86
N CYS A 42 10.80 9.58 7.50
CA CYS A 42 11.18 9.23 8.87
C CYS A 42 12.67 8.90 8.98
N ASP A 43 13.36 9.43 10.00
CA ASP A 43 14.80 9.22 10.22
C ASP A 43 15.24 7.74 10.24
N TRP A 44 14.36 6.85 10.71
CA TRP A 44 14.64 5.43 10.90
C TRP A 44 13.80 4.53 10.00
N CYS A 45 13.31 5.04 8.87
CA CYS A 45 12.53 4.25 7.93
C CYS A 45 13.33 3.04 7.42
N ASP A 46 12.95 1.83 7.81
CA ASP A 46 13.57 0.57 7.35
C ASP A 46 13.45 0.36 5.83
N SER A 47 12.45 0.99 5.22
CA SER A 47 12.11 0.90 3.80
C SER A 47 12.33 2.25 3.10
N ALA A 48 13.38 2.99 3.46
CA ALA A 48 13.67 4.33 2.93
C ALA A 48 13.77 4.37 1.38
N PHE A 49 14.19 3.25 0.77
CA PHE A 49 14.25 3.07 -0.68
C PHE A 49 12.92 3.33 -1.40
N THR A 50 11.79 3.29 -0.67
CA THR A 50 10.47 3.61 -1.21
C THR A 50 10.26 5.09 -1.51
N TRP A 51 11.07 6.01 -0.94
CA TRP A 51 10.88 7.46 -1.10
C TRP A 51 12.18 8.26 -1.30
N ASP A 52 13.36 7.71 -0.97
CA ASP A 52 14.64 8.41 -1.08
C ASP A 52 15.21 8.48 -2.51
N GLY A 53 14.59 7.76 -3.46
CA GLY A 53 14.98 7.73 -4.88
C GLY A 53 16.14 6.77 -5.20
N SER A 54 16.59 5.96 -4.24
CA SER A 54 17.60 4.92 -4.46
C SER A 54 17.11 3.80 -5.39
N GLU A 55 15.79 3.54 -5.41
CA GLU A 55 15.16 2.58 -6.31
C GLU A 55 14.12 3.24 -7.24
N LYS A 56 13.95 2.64 -8.42
CA LYS A 56 13.01 3.12 -9.44
C LYS A 56 11.79 2.21 -9.53
N PRO A 57 10.57 2.72 -9.27
CA PRO A 57 9.37 1.91 -9.37
C PRO A 57 9.01 1.60 -10.82
N THR A 58 8.41 0.44 -11.02
CA THR A 58 7.72 0.09 -12.27
C THR A 58 6.31 0.68 -12.25
N ARG A 59 5.87 1.27 -13.37
CA ARG A 59 4.53 1.87 -13.49
C ARG A 59 3.54 0.84 -14.01
N MET A 60 2.77 0.26 -13.09
CA MET A 60 1.85 -0.84 -13.35
C MET A 60 0.39 -0.40 -13.22
N THR A 61 -0.47 -0.84 -14.12
CA THR A 61 -1.94 -0.82 -13.97
C THR A 61 -2.35 -1.83 -12.89
N ALA A 62 -3.58 -1.71 -12.39
CA ALA A 62 -4.12 -2.69 -11.43
C ALA A 62 -4.12 -4.12 -11.99
N ASP A 63 -4.40 -4.28 -13.29
CA ASP A 63 -4.39 -5.59 -13.96
C ASP A 63 -2.99 -6.17 -14.06
N GLU A 64 -1.97 -5.35 -14.33
CA GLU A 64 -0.58 -5.78 -14.33
C GLU A 64 -0.13 -6.22 -12.92
N VAL A 65 -0.54 -5.51 -11.86
CA VAL A 65 -0.24 -5.91 -10.47
C VAL A 65 -0.89 -7.25 -10.12
N ILE A 66 -2.16 -7.42 -10.48
CA ILE A 66 -2.90 -8.67 -10.30
C ILE A 66 -2.23 -9.82 -11.06
N ALA A 67 -1.80 -9.59 -12.30
CA ALA A 67 -1.11 -10.59 -13.10
C ALA A 67 0.22 -11.02 -12.47
N GLU A 68 0.99 -10.10 -11.87
CA GLU A 68 2.20 -10.48 -11.13
C GLU A 68 1.90 -11.25 -9.85
N LEU A 69 0.86 -10.86 -9.10
CA LEU A 69 0.41 -11.63 -7.93
C LEU A 69 0.00 -13.06 -8.32
N ASP A 70 -0.72 -13.23 -9.42
CA ASP A 70 -1.19 -14.52 -9.90
C ASP A 70 -0.03 -15.45 -10.32
N LYS A 71 1.09 -14.89 -10.80
CA LYS A 71 2.31 -15.67 -11.10
C LYS A 71 2.97 -16.24 -9.84
N LEU A 72 2.78 -15.61 -8.67
CA LEU A 72 3.34 -16.08 -7.40
C LEU A 72 2.52 -17.22 -6.78
N GLY A 73 1.31 -17.47 -7.29
CA GLY A 73 0.45 -18.57 -6.88
C GLY A 73 -0.89 -18.09 -6.33
N SER A 74 -1.64 -18.99 -5.70
CA SER A 74 -2.96 -18.67 -5.14
C SER A 74 -2.87 -17.90 -3.83
N TYR A 75 -3.71 -16.87 -3.70
CA TYR A 75 -3.82 -16.03 -2.51
C TYR A 75 -5.27 -15.62 -2.28
N ASP A 76 -5.59 -15.42 -1.01
CA ASP A 76 -6.85 -14.91 -0.48
C ASP A 76 -6.64 -13.69 0.42
N TYR A 77 -5.37 -13.30 0.65
CA TYR A 77 -4.98 -12.18 1.49
C TYR A 77 -3.83 -11.38 0.84
N VAL A 78 -3.99 -10.06 0.72
CA VAL A 78 -2.98 -9.14 0.20
C VAL A 78 -2.78 -7.97 1.15
N THR A 79 -1.52 -7.68 1.48
CA THR A 79 -1.13 -6.51 2.26
C THR A 79 -0.55 -5.44 1.33
N LEU A 80 -1.22 -4.29 1.28
CA LEU A 80 -0.83 -3.11 0.52
C LEU A 80 0.04 -2.21 1.40
N SER A 81 1.27 -1.91 0.98
CA SER A 81 2.25 -1.17 1.79
C SER A 81 3.17 -0.27 0.95
N GLY A 82 4.06 0.45 1.63
CA GLY A 82 5.29 1.13 1.16
C GLY A 82 5.11 2.23 0.11
N GLY A 83 5.94 3.26 0.13
CA GLY A 83 5.70 4.26 1.17
C GLY A 83 4.24 4.72 1.06
N ASN A 84 3.62 5.09 2.18
CA ASN A 84 2.20 5.45 2.27
C ASN A 84 1.26 5.20 1.04
N PRO A 85 0.64 4.01 0.92
CA PRO A 85 -0.35 3.70 -0.11
C PRO A 85 -1.47 4.74 -0.27
N ALA A 86 -1.80 5.46 0.82
CA ALA A 86 -2.87 6.45 0.87
C ALA A 86 -2.60 7.71 0.03
N ILE A 87 -1.37 7.96 -0.42
CA ILE A 87 -1.07 9.10 -1.33
C ILE A 87 -1.47 8.82 -2.79
N LEU A 88 -1.74 7.56 -3.13
CA LEU A 88 -1.92 7.13 -4.52
C LEU A 88 -3.36 7.31 -5.06
N ALA A 89 -4.30 7.66 -4.16
CA ALA A 89 -5.68 8.05 -4.48
C ALA A 89 -6.37 7.07 -5.46
N ALA A 90 -6.86 7.58 -6.60
CA ALA A 90 -7.59 6.79 -7.59
C ALA A 90 -6.79 5.61 -8.15
N ASN A 91 -5.45 5.70 -8.23
CA ASN A 91 -4.64 4.58 -8.72
C ASN A 91 -4.70 3.37 -7.77
N MET A 92 -4.73 3.61 -6.45
CA MET A 92 -4.88 2.55 -5.46
C MET A 92 -6.33 2.07 -5.38
N ALA A 93 -7.30 2.98 -5.52
CA ALA A 93 -8.72 2.63 -5.53
C ALA A 93 -9.04 1.56 -6.58
N GLU A 94 -8.47 1.66 -7.80
CA GLU A 94 -8.70 0.68 -8.85
C GLU A 94 -8.19 -0.73 -8.48
N LEU A 95 -7.01 -0.83 -7.87
CA LEU A 95 -6.47 -2.12 -7.42
C LEU A 95 -7.30 -2.71 -6.28
N VAL A 96 -7.70 -1.87 -5.32
CA VAL A 96 -8.56 -2.29 -4.20
C VAL A 96 -9.87 -2.87 -4.73
N THR A 97 -10.59 -2.13 -5.58
CA THR A 97 -11.84 -2.60 -6.17
C THR A 97 -11.69 -3.95 -6.86
N LYS A 98 -10.69 -4.10 -7.74
CA LYS A 98 -10.47 -5.34 -8.51
C LYS A 98 -10.08 -6.52 -7.63
N LEU A 99 -9.31 -6.31 -6.57
CA LEU A 99 -8.98 -7.39 -5.62
C LEU A 99 -10.20 -7.78 -4.77
N LYS A 100 -11.02 -6.81 -4.33
CA LYS A 100 -12.26 -7.09 -3.58
C LYS A 100 -13.29 -7.83 -4.44
N GLU A 101 -13.43 -7.51 -5.73
CA GLU A 101 -14.27 -8.24 -6.68
C GLU A 101 -13.87 -9.71 -6.82
N ARG A 102 -12.60 -10.04 -6.57
CA ARG A 102 -12.07 -11.40 -6.56
C ARG A 102 -12.20 -12.11 -5.20
N GLY A 103 -12.84 -11.47 -4.22
CA GLY A 103 -13.02 -12.00 -2.88
C GLY A 103 -11.74 -12.02 -2.03
N VAL A 104 -10.73 -11.24 -2.39
CA VAL A 104 -9.46 -11.15 -1.65
C VAL A 104 -9.66 -10.30 -0.40
N THR A 105 -9.13 -10.77 0.73
CA THR A 105 -9.02 -9.99 1.97
C THR A 105 -7.87 -9.02 1.85
N LEU A 106 -8.10 -7.75 2.17
CA LEU A 106 -7.11 -6.69 2.04
C LEU A 106 -6.69 -6.15 3.40
N ALA A 107 -5.39 -5.99 3.56
CA ALA A 107 -4.80 -5.15 4.60
C ALA A 107 -4.09 -3.95 3.96
N VAL A 108 -4.02 -2.83 4.69
CA VAL A 108 -3.20 -1.67 4.31
C VAL A 108 -2.39 -1.17 5.50
N GLU A 109 -1.14 -0.83 5.23
CA GLU A 109 -0.22 -0.21 6.17
C GLU A 109 -0.03 1.28 5.80
N THR A 110 -0.42 2.20 6.68
CA THR A 110 -0.29 3.65 6.45
C THR A 110 0.03 4.41 7.74
N GLN A 111 0.72 5.55 7.64
CA GLN A 111 0.91 6.44 8.79
C GLN A 111 -0.32 7.31 9.11
N GLY A 112 -1.39 7.24 8.32
CA GLY A 112 -2.64 7.94 8.58
C GLY A 112 -2.65 9.43 8.21
N SER A 113 -1.67 9.91 7.44
CA SER A 113 -1.62 11.32 6.99
C SER A 113 -2.61 11.67 5.88
N ARG A 114 -3.24 10.68 5.24
CA ARG A 114 -4.16 10.86 4.10
C ARG A 114 -5.38 9.96 4.23
N TRP A 115 -6.56 10.57 4.20
CA TRP A 115 -7.82 9.86 4.04
C TRP A 115 -8.07 9.51 2.56
N GLN A 116 -8.62 8.32 2.32
CA GLN A 116 -9.10 7.88 1.02
C GLN A 116 -10.39 7.07 1.17
N ASN A 117 -11.37 7.28 0.29
CA ASN A 117 -12.65 6.57 0.39
C ASN A 117 -12.53 5.04 0.28
N TRP A 118 -11.56 4.55 -0.51
CA TRP A 118 -11.33 3.11 -0.67
C TRP A 118 -10.82 2.44 0.61
N LEU A 119 -10.39 3.19 1.63
CA LEU A 119 -10.05 2.62 2.95
C LEU A 119 -11.27 1.93 3.60
N LYS A 120 -12.50 2.33 3.24
CA LYS A 120 -13.73 1.69 3.71
C LYS A 120 -13.89 0.25 3.20
N ASP A 121 -13.23 -0.09 2.10
CA ASP A 121 -13.28 -1.40 1.46
C ASP A 121 -12.16 -2.33 1.95
N ILE A 122 -11.23 -1.82 2.77
CA ILE A 122 -10.11 -2.57 3.34
C ILE A 122 -10.55 -3.28 4.62
N ASP A 123 -10.27 -4.58 4.72
CA ASP A 123 -10.68 -5.41 5.85
C ASP A 123 -9.84 -5.15 7.10
N GLN A 124 -8.56 -4.80 6.92
CA GLN A 124 -7.64 -4.43 8.01
C GLN A 124 -6.82 -3.18 7.68
N VAL A 125 -7.15 -2.07 8.33
CA VAL A 125 -6.37 -0.83 8.23
C VAL A 125 -5.45 -0.71 9.45
N THR A 126 -4.15 -0.83 9.23
CA THR A 126 -3.15 -0.53 10.25
C THR A 126 -2.73 0.92 10.12
N LEU A 127 -3.09 1.73 11.13
CA LEU A 127 -2.62 3.11 11.26
C LEU A 127 -1.38 3.15 12.16
N SER A 128 -0.31 3.76 11.66
CA SER A 128 0.97 3.90 12.37
C SER A 128 1.39 5.38 12.43
N PRO A 129 0.74 6.23 13.24
CA PRO A 129 1.20 7.59 13.50
C PRO A 129 2.64 7.56 14.01
N LYS A 130 3.50 8.42 13.44
CA LYS A 130 4.94 8.33 13.69
C LYS A 130 5.32 9.14 14.93
N PRO A 131 6.10 8.58 15.87
CA PRO A 131 6.49 9.29 17.09
C PRO A 131 7.48 10.42 16.78
N PRO A 132 7.72 11.35 17.72
CA PRO A 132 8.67 12.47 17.53
C PRO A 132 10.10 12.05 17.18
N SER A 133 10.52 10.84 17.55
CA SER A 133 11.83 10.29 17.16
C SER A 133 11.97 10.09 15.64
N SER A 134 10.87 10.07 14.89
CA SER A 134 10.88 10.01 13.43
C SER A 134 11.19 11.36 12.75
N LYS A 135 11.19 12.45 13.52
CA LYS A 135 11.25 13.85 13.06
C LYS A 135 10.05 14.33 12.25
N MET A 136 9.02 13.51 12.10
CA MET A 136 7.78 13.89 11.44
C MET A 136 6.79 14.47 12.46
N GLU A 137 6.02 15.46 12.06
CA GLU A 137 4.92 16.01 12.85
C GLU A 137 3.60 15.34 12.46
N VAL A 138 2.93 14.75 13.44
CA VAL A 138 1.62 14.11 13.26
C VAL A 138 0.52 15.17 13.34
N ASN A 139 -0.31 15.25 12.30
CA ASN A 139 -1.54 16.03 12.37
C ASN A 139 -2.65 15.16 13.01
N PHE A 140 -2.86 15.34 14.31
CA PHE A 140 -3.88 14.57 15.04
C PHE A 140 -5.31 14.89 14.59
N GLU A 141 -5.59 16.09 14.07
CA GLU A 141 -6.91 16.44 13.53
C GLU A 141 -7.30 15.60 12.30
N THR A 142 -6.31 15.04 11.58
CA THR A 142 -6.58 14.15 10.44
C THR A 142 -6.89 12.71 10.84
N LEU A 143 -6.71 12.36 12.12
CA LEU A 143 -6.92 11.02 12.66
C LEU A 143 -8.22 10.89 13.48
N ASP A 144 -8.81 12.01 13.90
CA ASP A 144 -10.10 12.10 14.61
C ASP A 144 -11.30 12.07 13.65
#